data_AF-A0AAN2A174-F1
#
_entry.id   AF-A0AAN2A174-F1
#
_cell.length_a   1.000
_cell.length_b   1.000
_cell.length_c   1.000
_cell.angle_alpha   90.00
_cell.angle_beta   90.00
_cell.angle_gamma   90.00
#
_symmetry.space_group_name_H-M   'P 1'
#
loop_
_entity.id
_entity.type
_entity.pdbx_description
1 polymer ?
#
loop_
_entity_poly.entity_id
_entity_poly.type
_entity_poly.pdbx_seq_one_letter_code
_entity_poly.pdbx_strand_id
1 'polypeptide(L)'
;MNQPATPPPLAVGLRHVERLLVAPLHTVPEIDDSWPGFRDMPPVLATAIMIAFIEETCVRGLRPFLDARQRTVGTHVDVSHVAATAVGMTVTAEIELTEIDGKSLLFRVTCRDEAGLIGEGTHRRAIVDIDRFMKKLGEKSAAMAASPGPAAAVVLATLGLPVPQRG
;
A
#
# COMPACT_ATOMS: atom_id res chain seq x y z
N MET A 1 6.99 -1.26 -35.44
CA MET A 1 6.11 -1.22 -34.26
C MET A 1 6.35 -2.49 -33.47
N ASN A 2 7.15 -2.43 -32.39
CA ASN A 2 7.30 -3.59 -31.51
C ASN A 2 6.00 -3.74 -30.72
N GLN A 3 5.29 -4.86 -30.89
CA GLN A 3 4.28 -5.26 -29.92
C GLN A 3 4.97 -5.40 -28.56
N PRO A 4 4.36 -4.95 -27.45
CA PRO A 4 4.90 -5.25 -26.13
C PRO A 4 4.96 -6.77 -26.00
N ALA A 5 6.17 -7.29 -25.72
CA ALA A 5 6.35 -8.72 -25.51
C ALA A 5 5.40 -9.19 -24.42
N THR A 6 4.72 -10.31 -24.66
CA THR A 6 3.89 -10.98 -23.65
C THR A 6 4.74 -11.24 -22.39
N PRO A 7 4.29 -10.85 -21.19
CA PRO A 7 5.04 -11.11 -19.97
C PRO A 7 5.28 -12.61 -19.76
N PRO A 8 6.40 -13.01 -19.13
CA PRO A 8 6.60 -14.39 -18.70
C PRO A 8 5.53 -14.81 -17.70
N PRO A 9 5.22 -16.12 -17.60
CA PRO A 9 4.24 -16.61 -16.64
C PRO A 9 4.72 -16.36 -15.20
N LEU A 10 3.81 -15.87 -14.36
CA LEU A 10 4.03 -15.74 -12.91
C LEU A 10 3.88 -17.11 -12.24
N ALA A 11 4.78 -17.44 -11.30
CA ALA A 11 4.75 -18.71 -10.59
C ALA A 11 5.06 -18.53 -9.09
N VAL A 12 4.51 -19.43 -8.28
CA VAL A 12 4.89 -19.61 -6.86
C VAL A 12 6.40 -19.90 -6.79
N GLY A 13 7.04 -19.37 -5.75
CA GLY A 13 8.50 -19.40 -5.58
C GLY A 13 9.22 -18.21 -6.21
N LEU A 14 8.51 -17.28 -6.86
CA LEU A 14 9.10 -15.99 -7.23
C LEU A 14 9.69 -15.33 -5.99
N ARG A 15 10.96 -14.93 -6.06
CA ARG A 15 11.66 -14.18 -5.02
C ARG A 15 12.17 -12.85 -5.56
N HIS A 16 12.12 -11.83 -4.71
CA HIS A 16 12.66 -10.52 -5.02
C HIS A 16 13.25 -9.88 -3.77
N VAL A 17 14.27 -9.04 -3.95
CA VAL A 17 14.97 -8.36 -2.87
C VAL A 17 15.17 -6.90 -3.22
N GLU A 18 14.88 -6.02 -2.27
CA GLU A 18 15.21 -4.60 -2.34
C GLU A 18 16.00 -4.16 -1.10
N ARG A 19 16.69 -3.02 -1.22
CA ARG A 19 17.41 -2.39 -0.10
C ARG A 19 17.00 -0.93 0.07
N LEU A 20 16.89 -0.52 1.33
CA LEU A 20 16.56 0.83 1.75
C LEU A 20 17.62 1.33 2.73
N LEU A 21 18.29 2.44 2.38
CA LEU A 21 19.06 3.21 3.36
C LEU A 21 18.07 4.03 4.21
N VAL A 22 18.06 3.82 5.53
CA VAL A 22 17.18 4.56 6.43
C VAL A 22 17.64 6.02 6.50
N ALA A 23 16.81 6.92 5.97
CA ALA A 23 17.02 8.36 6.00
C ALA A 23 16.09 8.99 7.05
N PRO A 24 16.31 10.25 7.47
CA PRO A 24 15.44 10.94 8.41
C PRO A 24 13.95 10.84 8.05
N LEU A 25 13.61 11.02 6.77
CA LEU A 25 12.22 10.95 6.25
C LEU A 25 11.53 9.59 6.48
N HIS A 26 12.28 8.52 6.77
CA HIS A 26 11.74 7.19 7.03
C HIS A 26 11.36 6.97 8.51
N THR A 27 11.60 7.96 9.37
CA THR A 27 11.43 7.80 10.83
C THR A 27 10.03 8.16 11.30
N VAL A 28 9.64 7.68 12.49
CA VAL A 28 8.28 7.86 13.05
C VAL A 28 7.82 9.33 13.08
N PRO A 29 8.63 10.30 13.55
CA PRO A 29 8.19 11.70 13.60
C PRO A 29 7.94 12.33 12.23
N GLU A 30 8.57 11.80 11.18
CA GLU A 30 8.57 12.37 9.82
C GLU A 30 7.46 11.78 8.93
N ILE A 31 6.60 10.91 9.48
CA ILE A 31 5.51 10.29 8.72
C ILE A 31 4.50 11.33 8.23
N ASP A 32 4.03 12.20 9.12
CA ASP A 32 3.06 13.26 8.81
C ASP A 32 3.03 14.30 9.95
N ASP A 33 3.40 15.54 9.64
CA ASP A 33 3.44 16.65 10.61
C ASP A 33 2.06 16.99 11.22
N SER A 34 0.98 16.61 10.55
CA SER A 34 -0.39 16.82 11.03
C SER A 34 -0.82 15.81 12.10
N TRP A 35 -0.03 14.75 12.36
CA TRP A 35 -0.34 13.71 13.34
C TRP A 35 0.44 13.94 14.64
N PRO A 36 -0.17 14.59 15.65
CA PRO A 36 0.59 15.04 16.83
C PRO A 36 1.18 13.89 17.66
N GLY A 37 0.60 12.69 17.59
CA GLY A 37 1.05 11.52 18.35
C GLY A 37 2.39 10.92 17.90
N PHE A 38 2.95 11.36 16.77
CA PHE A 38 4.26 10.90 16.30
C PHE A 38 5.40 11.89 16.59
N ARG A 39 5.08 13.14 16.96
CA ARG A 39 6.05 14.23 17.04
C ARG A 39 7.17 14.00 18.07
N ASP A 40 6.86 13.39 19.20
CA ASP A 40 7.79 13.10 20.29
C ASP A 40 8.26 11.64 20.33
N MET A 41 7.95 10.87 19.28
CA MET A 41 8.40 9.48 19.17
C MET A 41 9.88 9.38 18.80
N PRO A 42 10.56 8.26 19.15
CA PRO A 42 11.95 8.04 18.77
C PRO A 42 12.17 8.05 17.23
N PRO A 43 13.27 8.65 16.74
CA PRO A 43 13.57 8.74 15.30
C PRO A 43 14.18 7.43 14.77
N VAL A 44 13.39 6.36 14.81
CA VAL A 44 13.72 5.03 14.25
C VAL A 44 12.85 4.76 13.03
N LEU A 45 13.26 3.80 12.18
CA LEU A 45 12.46 3.38 11.03
C LEU A 45 11.02 3.08 11.45
N ALA A 46 10.08 3.82 10.86
CA ALA A 46 8.68 3.65 11.19
C ALA A 46 8.13 2.34 10.63
N THR A 47 7.27 1.66 11.39
CA THR A 47 6.55 0.47 10.90
C THR A 47 5.80 0.76 9.60
N ALA A 48 5.16 1.92 9.49
CA ALA A 48 4.47 2.33 8.26
C ALA A 48 5.41 2.36 7.05
N ILE A 49 6.65 2.83 7.22
CA ILE A 49 7.65 2.87 6.14
C ILE A 49 8.19 1.47 5.85
N MET A 50 8.40 0.63 6.87
CA MET A 50 8.78 -0.77 6.64
C MET A 50 7.69 -1.51 5.82
N ILE A 51 6.41 -1.32 6.15
CA ILE A 51 5.30 -1.89 5.37
C ILE A 51 5.30 -1.32 3.95
N ALA A 52 5.39 0.00 3.77
CA ALA A 52 5.46 0.61 2.44
C ALA A 52 6.64 0.09 1.61
N PHE A 53 7.79 -0.15 2.24
CA PHE A 53 8.97 -0.71 1.59
C PHE A 53 8.79 -2.18 1.21
N ILE A 54 8.12 -2.99 2.04
CA ILE A 54 7.68 -4.34 1.68
C ILE A 54 6.73 -4.29 0.46
N GLU A 55 5.78 -3.35 0.45
CA GLU A 55 4.86 -3.18 -0.68
C GLU A 55 5.59 -2.84 -1.98
N GLU A 56 6.54 -1.90 -1.93
CA GLU A 56 7.38 -1.52 -3.06
C GLU A 56 8.21 -2.72 -3.55
N THR A 57 8.75 -3.51 -2.64
CA THR A 57 9.50 -4.74 -2.96
C THR A 57 8.63 -5.74 -3.72
N CYS A 58 7.38 -5.97 -3.28
CA CYS A 58 6.42 -6.80 -4.00
C CYS A 58 6.05 -6.21 -5.37
N VAL A 59 5.82 -4.89 -5.46
CA VAL A 59 5.46 -4.21 -6.71
C VAL A 59 6.58 -4.33 -7.74
N ARG A 60 7.83 -4.08 -7.33
CA ARG A 60 9.01 -4.20 -8.20
C ARG A 60 9.25 -5.65 -8.62
N GLY A 61 9.14 -6.60 -7.70
CA GLY A 61 9.30 -8.03 -7.99
C GLY A 61 8.25 -8.55 -8.98
N LEU A 62 7.01 -8.06 -8.90
CA LEU A 62 5.94 -8.45 -9.82
C LEU A 62 5.99 -7.75 -11.18
N ARG A 63 6.58 -6.56 -11.27
CA ARG A 63 6.52 -5.71 -12.48
C ARG A 63 6.84 -6.47 -13.79
N PRO A 64 7.86 -7.35 -13.87
CA PRO A 64 8.17 -8.06 -15.11
C PRO A 64 7.10 -9.05 -15.58
N PHE A 65 6.20 -9.48 -14.69
CA PHE A 65 5.21 -10.52 -14.94
C PHE A 65 3.80 -9.97 -15.19
N LEU A 66 3.63 -8.65 -15.18
CA LEU A 66 2.35 -7.98 -15.36
C LEU A 66 2.23 -7.39 -16.76
N ASP A 67 1.02 -7.45 -17.32
CA ASP A 67 0.71 -6.73 -18.55
C ASP A 67 0.86 -5.21 -18.35
N ALA A 68 1.04 -4.47 -19.44
CA ALA A 68 1.20 -3.01 -19.40
C ALA A 68 0.04 -2.29 -18.66
N ARG A 69 -1.17 -2.82 -18.79
CA ARG A 69 -2.41 -2.30 -18.16
C ARG A 69 -2.66 -2.84 -16.75
N GLN A 70 -1.85 -3.77 -16.28
CA GLN A 70 -2.01 -4.39 -14.96
C GLN A 70 -1.15 -3.70 -13.90
N ARG A 71 -1.68 -3.61 -12.68
CA ARG A 71 -0.96 -3.23 -11.46
C ARG A 71 -1.38 -4.16 -10.33
N THR A 72 -0.76 -4.00 -9.17
CA THR A 72 -1.24 -4.65 -7.95
C THR A 72 -1.55 -3.64 -6.86
N VAL A 73 -2.56 -3.95 -6.07
CA VAL A 73 -2.93 -3.21 -4.85
C VAL A 73 -2.82 -4.13 -3.65
N GLY A 74 -2.35 -3.62 -2.51
CA GLY A 74 -2.34 -4.35 -1.25
C GLY A 74 -3.78 -4.59 -0.76
N THR A 75 -4.07 -5.79 -0.27
CA THR A 75 -5.39 -6.16 0.26
C THR A 75 -5.34 -6.67 1.69
N HIS A 76 -4.18 -7.14 2.15
CA HIS A 76 -3.96 -7.54 3.53
C HIS A 76 -2.47 -7.47 3.87
N VAL A 77 -2.14 -7.08 5.09
CA VAL A 77 -0.78 -7.09 5.63
C VAL A 77 -0.83 -7.59 7.07
N ASP A 78 0.04 -8.54 7.38
CA ASP A 78 0.22 -9.11 8.72
C ASP A 78 1.71 -9.32 8.94
N VAL A 79 2.37 -8.36 9.60
CA VAL A 79 3.82 -8.32 9.76
C VAL A 79 4.16 -7.86 11.18
N SER A 80 5.06 -8.58 11.84
CA SER A 80 5.67 -8.16 13.09
C SER A 80 6.86 -7.24 12.82
N HIS A 81 7.02 -6.16 13.59
CA HIS A 81 8.20 -5.30 13.63
C HIS A 81 8.89 -5.50 14.98
N VAL A 82 9.93 -6.33 14.99
CA VAL A 82 10.50 -6.94 16.20
C VAL A 82 11.75 -6.24 16.73
N ALA A 83 12.40 -5.42 15.93
CA ALA A 83 13.57 -4.64 16.33
C ALA A 83 13.58 -3.28 15.61
N ALA A 84 14.15 -2.27 16.27
CA ALA A 84 14.25 -0.92 15.72
C ALA A 84 15.51 -0.75 14.87
N THR A 85 15.40 0.01 13.78
CA THR A 85 16.53 0.34 12.89
C THR A 85 16.79 1.85 12.91
N ALA A 86 18.05 2.24 13.10
CA ALA A 86 18.45 3.65 13.17
C ALA A 86 18.68 4.27 11.78
N VAL A 87 18.67 5.60 11.72
CA VAL A 87 19.09 6.35 10.52
C VAL A 87 20.53 6.00 10.14
N GLY A 88 20.79 5.82 8.84
CA GLY A 88 22.08 5.43 8.29
C GLY A 88 22.30 3.92 8.14
N MET A 89 21.43 3.10 8.74
CA MET A 89 21.43 1.64 8.56
C MET A 89 20.70 1.23 7.27
N THR A 90 21.02 0.06 6.73
CA THR A 90 20.45 -0.49 5.51
C THR A 90 19.51 -1.63 5.82
N VAL A 91 18.23 -1.45 5.49
CA VAL A 91 17.23 -2.53 5.54
C VAL A 91 17.20 -3.28 4.22
N THR A 92 17.26 -4.60 4.28
CA THR A 92 17.02 -5.52 3.17
C THR A 92 15.65 -6.16 3.36
N ALA A 93 14.75 -6.01 2.38
CA ALA A 93 13.47 -6.72 2.33
C ALA A 93 13.56 -7.86 1.31
N GLU A 94 13.26 -9.07 1.73
CA GLU A 94 13.07 -10.24 0.87
C GLU A 94 11.60 -10.64 0.87
N ILE A 95 11.07 -10.91 -0.34
CA ILE A 95 9.71 -11.41 -0.53
C ILE A 95 9.74 -12.71 -1.32
N GLU A 96 8.81 -13.61 -1.01
CA GLU A 96 8.56 -14.85 -1.74
C GLU A 96 7.06 -14.99 -2.02
N LEU A 97 6.68 -15.19 -3.29
CA LEU A 97 5.31 -15.52 -3.66
C LEU A 97 4.98 -16.95 -3.27
N THR A 98 4.13 -17.14 -2.28
CA THR A 98 3.79 -18.47 -1.73
C THR A 98 2.46 -19.02 -2.24
N GLU A 99 1.56 -18.16 -2.73
CA GLU A 99 0.22 -18.56 -3.20
C GLU A 99 -0.24 -17.68 -4.36
N ILE A 100 -0.87 -18.30 -5.37
CA ILE A 100 -1.60 -17.62 -6.44
C ILE A 100 -3.02 -18.21 -6.47
N ASP A 101 -4.00 -17.39 -6.12
CA ASP A 101 -5.43 -17.72 -6.24
C ASP A 101 -6.11 -16.74 -7.20
N GLY A 102 -6.17 -17.12 -8.48
CA GLY A 102 -6.66 -16.27 -9.56
C GLY A 102 -5.85 -14.97 -9.69
N LYS A 103 -6.40 -13.87 -9.15
CA LYS A 103 -5.75 -12.54 -9.13
C LYS A 103 -5.15 -12.19 -7.77
N SER A 104 -5.36 -13.02 -6.75
CA SER A 104 -4.88 -12.86 -5.39
C SER A 104 -3.51 -13.51 -5.25
N LEU A 105 -2.55 -12.77 -4.70
CA LEU A 105 -1.15 -13.17 -4.55
C LEU A 105 -0.76 -13.03 -3.08
N LEU A 106 -0.30 -14.10 -2.44
CA LEU A 106 0.21 -14.05 -1.07
C LEU A 106 1.73 -14.10 -1.06
N PHE A 107 2.35 -13.15 -0.38
CA PHE A 107 3.79 -13.10 -0.18
C PHE A 107 4.15 -13.40 1.26
N ARG A 108 5.19 -14.21 1.46
CA ARG A 108 5.97 -14.26 2.71
C ARG A 108 7.04 -13.18 2.63
N VAL A 109 7.24 -12.46 3.73
CA VAL A 109 8.15 -11.30 3.76
C VAL A 109 9.10 -11.38 4.95
N THR A 110 10.32 -10.90 4.76
CA THR A 110 11.33 -10.78 5.81
C THR A 110 12.13 -9.51 5.59
N CYS A 111 12.27 -8.70 6.63
CA CYS A 111 13.08 -7.49 6.66
C CYS A 111 14.22 -7.67 7.68
N ARG A 112 15.43 -7.33 7.25
CA ARG A 112 16.64 -7.40 8.07
C ARG A 112 17.45 -6.12 7.93
N ASP A 113 18.08 -5.67 9.00
CA ASP A 113 19.15 -4.67 8.94
C ASP A 113 20.51 -5.34 9.20
N GLU A 114 21.56 -4.55 9.41
CA GLU A 114 22.91 -5.06 9.69
C GLU A 114 22.99 -5.85 11.01
N ALA A 115 22.07 -5.62 11.94
CA ALA A 115 22.04 -6.26 13.26
C ALA A 115 21.18 -7.53 13.30
N GLY A 116 20.24 -7.71 12.36
CA GLY A 116 19.51 -8.96 12.21
C GLY A 116 18.07 -8.78 11.74
N LEU A 117 17.18 -9.64 12.24
CA LEU A 117 15.76 -9.61 11.88
C LEU A 117 15.08 -8.39 12.50
N ILE A 118 14.41 -7.60 11.67
CA ILE A 118 13.62 -6.45 12.14
C ILE A 118 12.13 -6.65 11.88
N GLY A 119 11.75 -7.46 10.89
CA GLY A 119 10.35 -7.78 10.70
C GLY A 119 10.10 -8.97 9.79
N GLU A 120 8.95 -9.61 9.97
CA GLU A 120 8.53 -10.77 9.18
C GLU A 120 7.02 -10.96 9.21
N GLY A 121 6.49 -11.63 8.19
CA GLY A 121 5.07 -11.96 8.11
C GLY A 121 4.60 -12.22 6.69
N THR A 122 3.40 -11.74 6.38
CA THR A 122 2.78 -11.90 5.06
C THR A 122 2.16 -10.61 4.52
N HIS A 123 2.05 -10.55 3.20
CA HIS A 123 1.43 -9.44 2.49
C HIS A 123 0.67 -9.98 1.29
N ARG A 124 -0.63 -9.68 1.20
CA ARG A 124 -1.51 -10.09 0.11
C ARG A 124 -1.74 -8.92 -0.85
N ARG A 125 -1.63 -9.22 -2.14
CA ARG A 125 -1.86 -8.26 -3.23
C ARG A 125 -2.85 -8.81 -4.24
N ALA A 126 -3.62 -7.93 -4.87
CA ALA A 126 -4.53 -8.27 -5.96
C ALA A 126 -4.10 -7.63 -7.27
N ILE A 127 -4.07 -8.40 -8.36
CA ILE A 127 -3.86 -7.89 -9.71
C ILE A 127 -5.11 -7.16 -10.19
N VAL A 128 -4.94 -5.92 -10.67
CA VAL A 128 -6.00 -5.05 -11.16
C VAL A 128 -5.68 -4.53 -12.56
N ASP A 129 -6.71 -4.32 -13.38
CA ASP A 129 -6.62 -3.49 -14.60
C ASP A 129 -6.79 -2.02 -14.19
N ILE A 130 -5.85 -1.16 -14.59
CA ILE A 130 -5.78 0.24 -14.15
C ILE A 130 -7.05 1.00 -14.51
N ASP A 131 -7.49 0.89 -15.77
CA ASP A 131 -8.61 1.69 -16.27
C ASP A 131 -9.92 1.32 -15.56
N ARG A 132 -10.15 0.01 -15.39
CA ARG A 132 -11.31 -0.49 -14.65
C ARG A 132 -11.26 -0.08 -13.18
N PHE A 133 -10.08 -0.12 -12.56
CA PHE A 133 -9.91 0.28 -11.16
C PHE A 133 -10.20 1.77 -10.97
N MET A 134 -9.63 2.63 -11.83
CA MET A 134 -9.83 4.08 -11.79
C MET A 134 -11.29 4.48 -12.08
N LYS A 135 -11.97 3.79 -13.00
CA LYS A 135 -13.41 4.00 -13.24
C LYS A 135 -14.22 3.77 -11.97
N LYS A 136 -14.01 2.63 -11.30
CA LYS A 136 -14.71 2.29 -10.05
C LYS A 136 -14.41 3.27 -8.92
N LEU A 137 -13.16 3.73 -8.83
CA LEU A 137 -12.77 4.76 -7.85
C LEU A 137 -13.51 6.07 -8.10
N GLY A 138 -13.61 6.51 -9.37
CA GLY A 138 -14.36 7.69 -9.77
C GLY A 138 -15.85 7.60 -9.44
N GLU A 139 -16.48 6.45 -9.71
CA GLU A 139 -17.89 6.17 -9.38
C GLU A 139 -18.12 6.27 -7.86
N LYS A 140 -17.21 5.72 -7.04
CA LYS A 140 -17.28 5.80 -5.57
C LYS A 140 -17.20 7.25 -5.09
N SER A 141 -16.25 8.03 -5.60
CA SER A 141 -16.09 9.43 -5.24
C SER A 141 -17.31 10.27 -5.63
N ALA A 142 -17.86 10.04 -6.82
CA ALA A 142 -19.07 10.73 -7.30
C ALA A 142 -20.30 10.43 -6.44
N ALA A 143 -20.49 9.16 -6.02
CA ALA A 143 -21.59 8.78 -5.13
C ALA A 143 -21.53 9.48 -3.76
N MET A 144 -20.32 9.76 -3.25
CA MET A 144 -20.12 10.52 -2.01
C MET A 144 -20.40 12.01 -2.18
N ALA A 145 -20.03 12.61 -3.32
CA ALA A 145 -20.35 14.00 -3.60
C ALA A 145 -21.86 14.24 -3.82
N ALA A 146 -22.58 13.25 -4.37
CA ALA A 146 -24.02 13.30 -4.59
C ALA A 146 -24.86 12.99 -3.33
N SER A 147 -24.22 12.55 -2.24
CA SER A 147 -24.87 12.32 -0.95
C SER A 147 -24.55 13.51 -0.04
N PRO A 148 -25.50 14.41 0.31
CA PRO A 148 -25.20 15.49 1.24
C PRO A 148 -24.73 14.87 2.56
N GLY A 149 -23.52 15.22 3.00
CA GLY A 149 -22.99 14.76 4.28
C GLY A 149 -23.95 15.10 5.42
N PRO A 150 -23.87 14.37 6.57
CA PRO A 150 -24.81 14.55 7.67
C PRO A 150 -24.91 16.00 8.18
N ALA A 151 -23.86 16.80 8.00
CA ALA A 151 -23.86 18.23 8.35
C ALA A 151 -24.82 19.08 7.48
N ALA A 152 -24.99 18.78 6.19
CA ALA A 152 -25.87 19.53 5.30
C ALA A 152 -27.37 19.15 5.49
N ALA A 153 -27.64 17.89 5.85
CA ALA A 153 -29.01 17.43 6.13
C ALA A 153 -29.60 18.08 7.39
N VAL A 154 -28.77 18.33 8.42
CA VAL A 154 -29.20 19.02 9.66
C VAL A 154 -29.52 20.50 9.41
N VAL A 155 -28.78 21.17 8.53
CA VAL A 155 -29.02 22.59 8.21
C VAL A 155 -30.35 22.79 7.47
N LEU A 156 -30.70 21.92 6.52
CA LEU A 156 -32.01 21.98 5.84
C LEU A 156 -33.18 21.66 6.78
N ALA A 157 -33.02 20.68 7.68
CA ALA A 157 -34.06 20.33 8.65
C ALA A 157 -34.31 21.42 9.71
N THR A 158 -33.29 22.22 10.04
CA THR A 158 -33.40 23.29 11.05
C THR A 158 -33.92 24.61 10.46
N LEU A 159 -33.78 24.82 9.14
CA LEU A 159 -34.21 26.06 8.45
C LEU A 159 -35.62 25.98 7.84
N GLY A 160 -36.32 24.84 7.93
CA GLY A 160 -37.68 24.70 7.40
C GLY A 160 -37.80 24.91 5.89
N LEU A 161 -36.69 24.80 5.15
CA LEU A 161 -36.66 24.99 3.71
C LEU A 161 -37.14 23.70 3.01
N PRO A 162 -38.03 23.80 2.00
CA PRO A 162 -38.55 22.63 1.32
C PRO A 162 -37.43 21.90 0.56
N VAL A 163 -37.36 20.57 0.76
CA VAL A 163 -36.52 19.67 -0.02
C VAL A 163 -36.97 19.72 -1.48
N PRO A 164 -36.09 20.03 -2.46
CA PRO A 164 -36.48 20.03 -3.86
C PRO A 164 -36.91 18.62 -4.28
N GLN A 165 -38.15 18.50 -4.76
CA GLN A 165 -38.70 17.26 -5.30
C GLN A 165 -38.02 16.99 -6.65
N ARG A 166 -37.54 15.75 -6.84
CA ARG A 166 -36.90 15.31 -8.09
C ARG A 166 -37.93 15.32 -9.22
N GLY A 167 -37.60 15.98 -10.32
CA GLY A 167 -38.24 15.79 -11.64
C GLY A 167 -37.46 14.78 -12.47
#